data_AF-A0A9X5CAG8-F1
#
_entry.id   AF-A0A9X5CAG8-F1
#
_cell.length_a   1.000
_cell.length_b   1.000
_cell.length_c   1.000
_cell.angle_alpha   90.00
_cell.angle_beta   90.00
_cell.angle_gamma   90.00
#
_symmetry.space_group_name_H-M   'P 1'
#
loop_
_entity.id
_entity.type
_entity.pdbx_description
1 polymer ?
#
loop_
_entity_poly.entity_id
_entity_poly.type
_entity_poly.pdbx_seq_one_letter_code
_entity_poly.pdbx_strand_id
1 'polypeptide(L)'
;MTLYYGIKQILRSPLKSILFLLLAGVSAFLLVLGSSLWEINRTMLEEFEDLFMTVGTVEQKIDHVETYKIWDAGNGYEYGQRGIRGERIPSAVMDFEGAGYILEAKQRPNFGALVDQKAAAVSHMFMIVEATPIESGTADESFPMRAEKVLAGDEFELKAGDIFYICDHSMEEARSFEAGTTYIMMLNYVGMVVHGSRVEHIAPEDHVPEFIPVSSVASHQYTMEGERVYDAVAEAEEEHDIDIVTEGFYETERGKRWLEMAKTRDYLFYTVPVTPTDRTELLMPFYWKDAQISSGRDITEEEYAEGKPVCLISSSLAVLLRKEAGDKLTLPLYCADYSPTRKEGMWVSSILNAEGKAYPIFHEQEYEIVGIYTAASATRNGYELCINQVIIPWNAVPENSWADHIAGMGYMTGGNTSFEIPNGTIEDFMAAWEKQGVEELEIRFYDNGYTNLQTGLESRKLMAVIFLASGCILALMILCFFANTFITGQRQRIAVERLLGRTKGQCAFSLLTGFFLLAALGTAAGCGAGRMAADRAVEATEQTMEFDEAFSSAVIAQADTEEIEISGAGQKADAGTAVGAGIGLLLTAVLIGSGFMGQALRKEPLQILGELEE
;
A
#
# COMPACT_ATOMS: atom_id res chain seq x y z
N MET A 1 31.49 50.46 -41.66
CA MET A 1 30.44 51.27 -42.33
C MET A 1 29.06 50.61 -42.30
N THR A 2 28.92 49.32 -42.61
CA THR A 2 27.63 48.60 -42.71
C THR A 2 26.81 48.58 -41.40
N LEU A 3 27.45 48.31 -40.26
CA LEU A 3 26.80 48.31 -38.94
C LEU A 3 26.25 49.70 -38.56
N TYR A 4 27.00 50.77 -38.85
CA TYR A 4 26.62 52.16 -38.58
C TYR A 4 25.34 52.56 -39.32
N TYR A 5 25.17 52.15 -40.57
CA TYR A 5 23.94 52.42 -41.33
C TYR A 5 22.73 51.60 -40.82
N GLY A 6 22.95 50.37 -40.35
CA GLY A 6 21.91 49.57 -39.70
C GLY A 6 21.43 50.21 -38.38
N ILE A 7 22.35 50.68 -37.54
CA ILE A 7 22.04 51.34 -36.26
C ILE A 7 21.32 52.67 -36.49
N LYS A 8 21.79 53.48 -37.45
CA LYS A 8 21.16 54.76 -37.81
C LYS A 8 19.73 54.59 -38.34
N GLN A 9 19.41 53.42 -38.90
CA GLN A 9 18.07 53.07 -39.38
C GLN A 9 17.14 52.67 -38.23
N ILE A 10 17.62 51.90 -37.24
CA ILE A 10 16.88 51.58 -36.01
C ILE A 10 16.40 52.88 -35.32
N LEU A 11 17.28 53.89 -35.28
CA LEU A 11 17.02 55.21 -34.71
C LEU A 11 16.00 56.07 -35.49
N ARG A 12 15.71 55.77 -36.76
CA ARG A 12 14.76 56.53 -37.59
C ARG A 12 13.30 56.08 -37.42
N SER A 13 13.08 54.85 -36.97
CA SER A 13 11.74 54.31 -36.68
C SER A 13 11.72 53.65 -35.31
N PRO A 14 11.92 54.42 -34.22
CA PRO A 14 12.15 53.88 -32.89
C PRO A 14 10.97 53.04 -32.39
N LEU A 15 9.73 53.48 -32.62
CA LEU A 15 8.53 52.76 -32.20
C LEU A 15 8.41 51.36 -32.81
N LYS A 16 8.68 51.24 -34.12
CA LYS A 16 8.63 49.95 -34.84
C LYS A 16 9.74 49.00 -34.38
N SER A 17 10.94 49.54 -34.13
CA SER A 17 12.09 48.75 -33.68
C SER A 17 11.91 48.24 -32.25
N ILE A 18 11.37 49.08 -31.35
CA ILE A 18 11.03 48.70 -29.97
C ILE A 18 9.93 47.64 -30.00
N LEU A 19 8.87 47.84 -30.80
CA LEU A 19 7.79 46.87 -30.92
C LEU A 19 8.29 45.51 -31.44
N PHE A 20 9.17 45.49 -32.45
CA PHE A 20 9.79 44.26 -32.95
C PHE A 20 10.61 43.55 -31.87
N LEU A 21 11.43 44.30 -31.14
CA LEU A 21 12.29 43.75 -30.08
C LEU A 21 11.45 43.14 -28.95
N LEU A 22 10.39 43.83 -28.51
CA LEU A 22 9.47 43.33 -27.48
C LEU A 22 8.74 42.07 -27.93
N LEU A 23 8.16 42.08 -29.14
CA LEU A 23 7.41 40.96 -29.68
C LEU A 23 8.31 39.73 -29.94
N ALA A 24 9.53 39.94 -30.47
CA ALA A 24 10.52 38.87 -30.60
C ALA A 24 10.95 38.33 -29.23
N GLY A 25 11.07 39.20 -28.22
CA GLY A 25 11.31 38.82 -26.84
C GLY A 25 10.17 37.99 -26.24
N VAL A 26 8.91 38.37 -26.44
CA VAL A 26 7.74 37.60 -25.98
C VAL A 26 7.68 36.23 -26.66
N SER A 27 7.95 36.16 -27.96
CA SER A 27 7.98 34.88 -28.68
C SER A 27 9.10 33.96 -28.16
N ALA A 28 10.31 34.48 -27.98
CA ALA A 28 11.42 33.72 -27.40
C ALA A 28 11.13 33.32 -25.94
N PHE A 29 10.50 34.19 -25.15
CA PHE A 29 10.04 33.89 -23.80
C PHE A 29 9.08 32.69 -23.78
N LEU A 30 8.04 32.69 -24.63
CA LEU A 30 7.06 31.61 -24.69
C LEU A 30 7.68 30.29 -25.14
N LEU A 31 8.62 30.33 -26.10
CA LEU A 31 9.33 29.14 -26.57
C LEU A 31 10.23 28.54 -25.50
N VAL A 32 10.99 29.38 -24.78
CA VAL A 32 11.87 28.90 -23.68
C VAL A 32 11.03 28.40 -22.51
N LEU A 33 9.96 29.10 -22.13
CA LEU A 33 9.07 28.66 -21.07
C LEU A 33 8.40 27.33 -21.41
N GLY A 34 7.82 27.20 -22.61
CA GLY A 34 7.17 25.98 -23.07
C GLY A 34 8.12 24.79 -23.18
N SER A 35 9.32 24.98 -23.75
CA SER A 35 10.32 23.90 -23.86
C SER A 35 10.89 23.49 -22.50
N SER A 36 11.13 24.45 -21.60
CA SER A 36 11.61 24.14 -20.25
C SER A 36 10.56 23.37 -19.45
N LEU A 37 9.30 23.83 -19.46
CA LEU A 37 8.20 23.11 -18.80
C LEU A 37 8.01 21.71 -19.36
N TRP A 38 8.12 21.54 -20.68
CA TRP A 38 8.02 20.21 -21.30
C TRP A 38 9.09 19.25 -20.78
N GLU A 39 10.35 19.69 -20.75
CA GLU A 39 11.47 18.86 -20.33
C GLU A 39 11.42 18.50 -18.84
N ILE A 40 11.02 19.47 -18.01
CA ILE A 40 10.85 19.29 -16.57
C ILE A 40 9.72 18.28 -16.29
N ASN A 41 8.57 18.39 -16.98
CA ASN A 41 7.50 17.42 -16.81
C ASN A 41 7.91 16.03 -17.30
N ARG A 42 8.67 15.92 -18.41
CA ARG A 42 9.16 14.63 -18.91
C ARG A 42 10.03 13.93 -17.88
N THR A 43 10.98 14.68 -17.28
CA THR A 43 11.93 14.11 -16.33
C THR A 43 11.26 13.78 -14.99
N MET A 44 10.34 14.62 -14.50
CA MET A 44 9.53 14.30 -13.30
C MET A 44 8.69 13.03 -13.50
N LEU A 45 8.12 12.83 -14.68
CA LEU A 45 7.27 11.66 -14.95
C LEU A 45 8.12 10.38 -14.98
N GLU A 46 9.32 10.44 -15.54
CA GLU A 46 10.31 9.34 -15.51
C GLU A 46 10.76 9.04 -14.06
N GLU A 47 10.99 10.05 -13.22
CA GLU A 47 11.38 9.85 -11.82
C GLU A 47 10.24 9.33 -10.93
N PHE A 48 8.98 9.66 -11.23
CA PHE A 48 7.82 9.22 -10.45
C PHE A 48 7.45 7.76 -10.71
N GLU A 49 7.71 7.22 -11.90
CA GLU A 49 7.42 5.80 -12.16
C GLU A 49 8.18 4.87 -11.21
N ASP A 50 9.40 5.24 -10.81
CA ASP A 50 10.26 4.43 -9.93
C ASP A 50 10.03 4.67 -8.43
N LEU A 51 9.44 5.81 -8.04
CA LEU A 51 9.26 6.20 -6.64
C LEU A 51 7.90 5.80 -6.05
N PHE A 52 6.88 5.67 -6.89
CA PHE A 52 5.53 5.36 -6.47
C PHE A 52 5.23 3.88 -6.67
N MET A 53 4.35 3.35 -5.83
CA MET A 53 3.85 1.99 -5.96
C MET A 53 2.34 2.03 -5.75
N THR A 54 1.61 1.34 -6.62
CA THR A 54 0.15 1.22 -6.51
C THR A 54 -0.23 -0.14 -5.96
N VAL A 55 -0.68 -0.15 -4.71
CA VAL A 55 -1.16 -1.36 -4.01
C VAL A 55 -2.67 -1.39 -3.99
N GLY A 56 -3.24 -2.54 -4.34
CA GLY A 56 -4.66 -2.83 -4.17
C GLY A 56 -4.90 -3.75 -2.97
N THR A 57 -5.96 -3.52 -2.21
CA THR A 57 -6.44 -4.42 -1.15
C THR A 57 -7.88 -4.85 -1.42
N VAL A 58 -8.22 -6.08 -1.04
CA VAL A 58 -9.54 -6.68 -1.32
C VAL A 58 -10.26 -7.00 -0.02
N GLU A 59 -11.50 -6.55 0.12
CA GLU A 59 -12.36 -6.85 1.26
C GLU A 59 -13.73 -7.35 0.81
N GLN A 60 -14.20 -8.47 1.39
CA GLN A 60 -15.57 -8.90 1.19
C GLN A 60 -16.52 -8.04 2.03
N LYS A 61 -17.49 -7.41 1.36
CA LYS A 61 -18.46 -6.50 1.96
C LYS A 61 -19.33 -7.19 3.00
N ILE A 62 -19.72 -6.42 4.01
CA ILE A 62 -20.80 -6.79 4.92
C ILE A 62 -22.11 -6.68 4.13
N ASP A 63 -22.84 -7.78 4.06
CA ASP A 63 -24.13 -7.86 3.37
C ASP A 63 -25.20 -7.09 4.15
N HIS A 64 -25.33 -7.43 5.44
CA HIS A 64 -26.21 -6.74 6.37
C HIS A 64 -25.69 -6.78 7.80
N VAL A 65 -26.26 -5.95 8.66
CA VAL A 65 -25.98 -5.95 10.09
C VAL A 65 -27.13 -6.63 10.81
N GLU A 66 -26.82 -7.64 11.60
CA GLU A 66 -27.78 -8.31 12.47
C GLU A 66 -27.61 -7.86 13.92
N THR A 67 -28.74 -7.69 14.60
CA THR A 67 -28.75 -7.55 16.06
C THR A 67 -28.81 -8.94 16.66
N TYR A 68 -27.80 -9.30 17.46
CA TYR A 68 -27.79 -10.54 18.21
C TYR A 68 -28.09 -10.25 19.68
N LYS A 69 -28.64 -11.25 20.37
CA LYS A 69 -28.84 -11.22 21.83
C LYS A 69 -27.88 -12.24 22.46
N ILE A 70 -27.17 -11.84 23.51
CA ILE A 70 -26.37 -12.72 24.36
C ILE A 70 -27.04 -12.74 25.73
N TRP A 71 -27.17 -13.92 26.32
CA TRP A 71 -27.54 -14.05 27.73
C TRP A 71 -26.29 -13.87 28.58
N ASP A 72 -26.39 -13.11 29.66
CA ASP A 72 -25.37 -13.01 30.70
C ASP A 72 -26.00 -13.43 32.04
N ALA A 73 -25.38 -14.36 32.74
CA ALA A 73 -25.91 -14.91 33.98
C ALA A 73 -26.11 -13.83 35.09
N GLY A 74 -25.27 -12.79 35.10
CA GLY A 74 -25.36 -11.69 36.07
C GLY A 74 -26.31 -10.56 35.66
N ASN A 75 -26.36 -10.24 34.36
CA ASN A 75 -27.01 -9.04 33.83
C ASN A 75 -28.26 -9.32 32.97
N GLY A 76 -28.53 -10.57 32.61
CA GLY A 76 -29.62 -10.99 31.73
C GLY A 76 -29.31 -10.75 30.25
N TYR A 77 -30.30 -10.37 29.45
CA TYR A 77 -30.10 -10.19 28.01
C TYR A 77 -29.32 -8.91 27.65
N GLU A 78 -28.18 -9.09 27.01
CA GLU A 78 -27.42 -8.05 26.33
C GLU A 78 -27.66 -8.10 24.81
N TYR A 79 -27.62 -6.93 24.17
CA TYR A 79 -27.85 -6.81 22.73
C TYR A 79 -26.62 -6.22 22.07
N GLY A 80 -26.11 -6.89 21.04
CA GLY A 80 -25.01 -6.43 20.22
C GLY A 80 -25.39 -6.35 18.75
N GLN A 81 -24.55 -5.71 17.95
CA GLN A 81 -24.67 -5.68 16.50
C GLN A 81 -23.43 -6.34 15.88
N ARG A 82 -23.64 -7.13 14.84
CA ARG A 82 -22.55 -7.76 14.07
C ARG A 82 -22.84 -7.64 12.58
N GLY A 83 -21.81 -7.30 11.80
CA GLY A 83 -21.86 -7.40 10.35
C GLY A 83 -21.79 -8.85 9.90
N ILE A 84 -22.78 -9.27 9.13
CA ILE A 84 -22.85 -10.58 8.48
C ILE A 84 -22.40 -10.41 7.02
N ARG A 85 -21.56 -11.34 6.59
CA ARG A 85 -21.12 -11.44 5.19
C ARG A 85 -21.88 -12.59 4.54
N GLY A 86 -22.09 -12.50 3.23
CA GLY A 86 -22.65 -13.61 2.45
C GLY A 86 -21.72 -14.82 2.39
N GLU A 87 -21.97 -15.71 1.43
CA GLU A 87 -21.09 -16.85 1.16
C GLU A 87 -19.66 -16.39 0.87
N ARG A 88 -18.67 -17.17 1.32
CA ARG A 88 -17.26 -16.83 1.08
C ARG A 88 -16.97 -16.87 -0.40
N ILE A 89 -16.33 -15.81 -0.90
CA ILE A 89 -15.87 -15.75 -2.29
C ILE A 89 -14.44 -16.30 -2.37
N PRO A 90 -14.17 -17.30 -3.25
CA PRO A 90 -12.82 -17.83 -3.43
C PRO A 90 -11.86 -16.76 -3.98
N SER A 91 -10.60 -16.75 -3.54
CA SER A 91 -9.59 -15.81 -4.03
C SER A 91 -9.29 -15.95 -5.53
N ALA A 92 -9.60 -17.09 -6.13
CA ALA A 92 -9.42 -17.35 -7.56
C ALA A 92 -10.20 -16.38 -8.47
N VAL A 93 -11.24 -15.70 -7.97
CA VAL A 93 -11.94 -14.65 -8.74
C VAL A 93 -11.05 -13.45 -9.05
N MET A 94 -9.95 -13.27 -8.31
CA MET A 94 -8.98 -12.20 -8.55
C MET A 94 -8.00 -12.52 -9.69
N ASP A 95 -7.98 -13.76 -10.18
CA ASP A 95 -7.24 -14.13 -11.39
C ASP A 95 -8.15 -13.94 -12.62
N PHE A 96 -8.02 -12.77 -13.26
CA PHE A 96 -8.84 -12.40 -14.41
C PHE A 96 -8.05 -11.66 -15.50
N GLU A 97 -8.52 -11.81 -16.74
CA GLU A 97 -7.92 -11.14 -17.89
C GLU A 97 -8.05 -9.62 -17.79
N GLY A 98 -6.93 -8.91 -17.97
CA GLY A 98 -6.88 -7.45 -17.93
C GLY A 98 -6.56 -6.85 -16.56
N ALA A 99 -6.32 -7.67 -15.52
CA ALA A 99 -5.88 -7.17 -14.22
C ALA A 99 -4.51 -6.46 -14.29
N GLY A 100 -3.61 -6.90 -15.16
CA GLY A 100 -2.32 -6.22 -15.38
C GLY A 100 -1.41 -6.18 -14.16
N TYR A 101 -1.47 -7.19 -13.27
CA TYR A 101 -0.68 -7.26 -12.05
C TYR A 101 0.83 -7.14 -12.31
N ILE A 102 1.52 -6.45 -11.40
CA ILE A 102 2.96 -6.64 -11.15
C ILE A 102 3.12 -7.84 -10.19
N LEU A 103 2.37 -7.82 -9.09
CA LEU A 103 2.24 -8.93 -8.13
C LEU A 103 0.77 -9.29 -7.99
N GLU A 104 0.45 -10.57 -8.18
CA GLU A 104 -0.91 -11.09 -8.19
C GLU A 104 -1.59 -10.98 -6.81
N ALA A 105 -2.92 -10.87 -6.82
CA ALA A 105 -3.71 -10.89 -5.60
C ALA A 105 -3.70 -12.27 -4.94
N LYS A 106 -3.22 -12.31 -3.69
CA LYS A 106 -3.19 -13.52 -2.89
C LYS A 106 -3.86 -13.27 -1.55
N GLN A 107 -4.81 -14.13 -1.18
CA GLN A 107 -5.27 -14.22 0.20
C GLN A 107 -4.18 -14.96 0.98
N ARG A 108 -3.49 -14.25 1.88
CA ARG A 108 -2.39 -14.81 2.67
C ARG A 108 -2.92 -15.57 3.89
N PRO A 109 -2.45 -16.79 4.16
CA PRO A 109 -2.64 -17.42 5.46
C PRO A 109 -1.66 -16.83 6.48
N ASN A 110 -2.00 -16.96 7.75
CA ASN A 110 -1.02 -16.98 8.84
C ASN A 110 -0.66 -18.44 9.12
N PHE A 111 0.59 -18.81 8.94
CA PHE A 111 1.08 -20.12 9.36
C PHE A 111 1.43 -20.11 10.83
N GLY A 112 1.17 -21.23 11.51
CA GLY A 112 1.65 -21.47 12.86
C GLY A 112 2.99 -22.19 12.81
N ALA A 113 4.03 -21.59 13.39
CA ALA A 113 5.35 -22.20 13.52
C ALA A 113 5.73 -22.42 14.98
N LEU A 114 6.27 -23.60 15.30
CA LEU A 114 6.75 -23.90 16.65
C LEU A 114 8.15 -23.31 16.89
N VAL A 115 8.34 -22.64 18.02
CA VAL A 115 9.65 -22.14 18.48
C VAL A 115 10.04 -22.78 19.82
N ASP A 116 11.31 -22.64 20.21
CA ASP A 116 11.86 -23.25 21.42
C ASP A 116 11.57 -22.48 22.72
N GLN A 117 10.98 -21.28 22.61
CA GLN A 117 10.58 -20.43 23.73
C GLN A 117 9.10 -20.06 23.65
N LYS A 118 8.45 -19.87 24.81
CA LYS A 118 7.06 -19.41 24.84
C LYS A 118 6.98 -18.00 24.24
N ALA A 119 6.26 -17.87 23.13
CA ALA A 119 6.23 -16.68 22.29
C ALA A 119 4.82 -16.14 22.00
N ALA A 120 3.76 -16.91 22.24
CA ALA A 120 2.41 -16.41 22.03
C ALA A 120 2.02 -15.34 23.06
N ALA A 121 1.40 -14.26 22.58
CA ALA A 121 1.02 -13.13 23.44
C ALA A 121 -0.29 -13.36 24.20
N VAL A 122 -1.20 -14.21 23.67
CA VAL A 122 -2.45 -14.59 24.33
C VAL A 122 -2.69 -16.08 24.11
N SER A 123 -2.39 -16.90 25.13
CA SER A 123 -3.09 -18.17 25.29
C SER A 123 -4.23 -17.88 26.24
N HIS A 124 -5.47 -17.86 25.74
CA HIS A 124 -6.60 -18.10 26.63
C HIS A 124 -6.30 -19.41 27.36
N MET A 125 -6.29 -19.37 28.69
CA MET A 125 -5.81 -20.49 29.49
C MET A 125 -6.78 -21.65 29.30
N PHE A 126 -6.42 -22.62 28.46
CA PHE A 126 -7.16 -23.87 28.25
C PHE A 126 -6.60 -24.94 29.19
N MET A 127 -7.12 -25.06 30.41
CA MET A 127 -6.76 -26.20 31.27
C MET A 127 -7.71 -27.35 31.00
N ILE A 128 -7.21 -28.57 30.87
CA ILE A 128 -8.06 -29.75 30.69
C ILE A 128 -8.08 -30.52 32.00
N VAL A 129 -9.27 -30.68 32.57
CA VAL A 129 -9.46 -31.27 33.89
C VAL A 129 -10.50 -32.37 33.87
N GLU A 130 -10.28 -33.39 34.68
CA GLU A 130 -11.33 -34.28 35.17
C GLU A 130 -11.80 -33.71 36.51
N ALA A 131 -13.09 -33.41 36.65
CA ALA A 131 -13.63 -32.73 37.83
C ALA A 131 -14.96 -33.33 38.30
N THR A 132 -15.18 -33.33 39.61
CA THR A 132 -16.45 -33.74 40.22
C THR A 132 -17.13 -32.54 40.88
N PRO A 133 -18.46 -32.41 40.75
CA PRO A 133 -19.16 -31.33 41.43
C PRO A 133 -19.25 -31.61 42.93
N ILE A 134 -19.10 -30.55 43.74
CA ILE A 134 -19.19 -30.67 45.21
C ILE A 134 -20.62 -31.02 45.64
N GLU A 135 -21.62 -30.54 44.90
CA GLU A 135 -23.04 -30.78 45.09
C GLU A 135 -23.74 -30.88 43.73
N SER A 136 -24.91 -31.52 43.63
CA SER A 136 -25.71 -31.48 42.39
C SER A 136 -26.34 -30.10 42.22
N GLY A 137 -26.32 -29.56 41.01
CA GLY A 137 -26.93 -28.26 40.72
C GLY A 137 -26.62 -27.74 39.33
N THR A 138 -27.06 -26.51 39.07
CA THR A 138 -26.84 -25.77 37.83
C THR A 138 -25.64 -24.83 37.96
N ALA A 139 -24.94 -24.60 36.85
CA ALA A 139 -23.84 -23.64 36.75
C ALA A 139 -24.31 -22.23 36.32
N ASP A 140 -25.48 -21.80 36.80
CA ASP A 140 -26.12 -20.50 36.55
C ASP A 140 -25.50 -19.34 37.36
N GLU A 141 -24.66 -19.67 38.33
CA GLU A 141 -23.75 -18.78 39.06
C GLU A 141 -22.46 -19.57 39.38
N SER A 142 -21.52 -19.01 40.15
CA SER A 142 -20.28 -19.72 40.49
C SER A 142 -20.54 -21.07 41.15
N PHE A 143 -20.29 -22.13 40.40
CA PHE A 143 -20.58 -23.50 40.77
C PHE A 143 -19.31 -24.26 41.17
N PRO A 144 -19.24 -24.79 42.40
CA PRO A 144 -18.03 -25.38 42.94
C PRO A 144 -17.76 -26.78 42.40
N MET A 145 -16.56 -26.96 41.87
CA MET A 145 -16.03 -28.22 41.35
C MET A 145 -14.75 -28.60 42.10
N ARG A 146 -14.49 -29.90 42.24
CA ARG A 146 -13.21 -30.44 42.68
C ARG A 146 -12.44 -30.96 41.48
N ALA A 147 -11.20 -30.51 41.31
CA ALA A 147 -10.30 -31.09 40.32
C ALA A 147 -9.85 -32.47 40.80
N GLU A 148 -10.30 -33.54 40.16
CA GLU A 148 -9.82 -34.90 40.45
C GLU A 148 -8.46 -35.13 39.78
N LYS A 149 -8.31 -34.59 38.58
CA LYS A 149 -7.08 -34.70 37.79
C LYS A 149 -6.95 -33.51 36.85
N VAL A 150 -5.72 -33.05 36.67
CA VAL A 150 -5.38 -32.02 35.69
C VAL A 150 -4.58 -32.72 34.60
N LEU A 151 -5.17 -32.85 33.41
CA LEU A 151 -4.57 -33.52 32.25
C LEU A 151 -3.59 -32.60 31.52
N ALA A 152 -3.90 -31.30 31.48
CA ALA A 152 -3.03 -30.26 30.93
C ALA A 152 -3.35 -28.91 31.60
N GLY A 153 -2.33 -28.17 32.03
CA GLY A 153 -2.49 -26.93 32.78
C GLY A 153 -1.23 -26.60 33.57
N ASP A 154 -1.19 -25.42 34.19
CA ASP A 154 -0.13 -25.07 35.14
C ASP A 154 -0.55 -25.49 36.56
N GLU A 155 0.28 -26.28 37.25
CA GLU A 155 0.02 -26.70 38.63
C GLU A 155 -0.03 -25.52 39.62
N PHE A 156 0.51 -24.36 39.25
CA PHE A 156 0.37 -23.12 40.03
C PHE A 156 -1.05 -22.52 39.93
N GLU A 157 -1.79 -22.81 38.87
CA GLU A 157 -3.15 -22.30 38.64
C GLU A 157 -4.20 -23.25 39.22
N LEU A 158 -4.05 -24.54 38.97
CA LEU A 158 -4.97 -25.57 39.46
C LEU A 158 -4.25 -26.92 39.55
N LYS A 159 -4.37 -27.60 40.69
CA LYS A 159 -3.85 -28.97 40.88
C LYS A 159 -4.95 -29.92 41.34
N ALA A 160 -4.68 -31.22 41.20
CA ALA A 160 -5.55 -32.26 41.71
C ALA A 160 -5.82 -32.07 43.22
N GLY A 161 -7.10 -32.15 43.59
CA GLY A 161 -7.62 -31.95 44.95
C GLY A 161 -8.18 -30.55 45.21
N ASP A 162 -7.80 -29.54 44.41
CA ASP A 162 -8.25 -28.16 44.59
C ASP A 162 -9.75 -28.00 44.26
N ILE A 163 -10.35 -26.99 44.87
CA ILE A 163 -11.72 -26.55 44.56
C ILE A 163 -11.61 -25.32 43.66
N PHE A 164 -12.35 -25.33 42.57
CA PHE A 164 -12.47 -24.22 41.63
C PHE A 164 -13.93 -23.98 41.27
N TYR A 165 -14.21 -22.86 40.61
CA TYR A 165 -15.57 -22.43 40.29
C TYR A 165 -15.76 -22.31 38.78
N ILE A 166 -16.89 -22.81 38.29
CA ILE A 166 -17.32 -22.67 36.89
C ILE A 166 -18.64 -21.91 36.81
N CYS A 167 -18.88 -21.24 35.68
CA CYS A 167 -20.19 -20.66 35.37
C CYS A 167 -20.45 -20.62 33.87
N ASP A 168 -21.69 -20.91 33.48
CA ASP A 168 -22.19 -20.82 32.12
C ASP A 168 -22.78 -19.44 31.83
N HIS A 169 -21.92 -18.42 31.88
CA HIS A 169 -22.33 -17.02 31.71
C HIS A 169 -23.18 -16.77 30.47
N SER A 170 -22.83 -17.42 29.37
CA SER A 170 -23.44 -17.17 28.06
C SER A 170 -24.57 -18.11 27.67
N MET A 171 -25.04 -18.97 28.59
CA MET A 171 -26.12 -19.93 28.34
C MET A 171 -27.39 -19.54 29.09
N GLU A 172 -28.50 -19.35 28.36
CA GLU A 172 -29.81 -19.05 28.95
C GLU A 172 -30.30 -20.21 29.85
N GLU A 173 -30.01 -21.44 29.43
CA GLU A 173 -30.21 -22.65 30.24
C GLU A 173 -28.84 -23.21 30.65
N ALA A 174 -28.36 -22.80 31.83
CA ALA A 174 -27.08 -23.27 32.35
C ALA A 174 -27.06 -24.78 32.55
N ARG A 175 -25.89 -25.39 32.34
CA ARG A 175 -25.73 -26.85 32.43
C ARG A 175 -25.90 -27.33 33.86
N SER A 176 -26.43 -28.55 33.98
CA SER A 176 -26.62 -29.24 35.26
C SER A 176 -25.55 -30.30 35.47
N PHE A 177 -25.03 -30.37 36.69
CA PHE A 177 -24.01 -31.31 37.10
C PHE A 177 -24.51 -32.15 38.28
N GLU A 178 -24.17 -33.44 38.28
CA GLU A 178 -24.60 -34.39 39.30
C GLU A 178 -23.46 -34.81 40.24
N ALA A 179 -23.68 -34.66 41.55
CA ALA A 179 -22.75 -35.08 42.59
C ALA A 179 -22.32 -36.54 42.42
N GLY A 180 -21.01 -36.78 42.51
CA GLY A 180 -20.43 -38.12 42.35
C GLY A 180 -20.16 -38.53 40.90
N THR A 181 -20.52 -37.70 39.91
CA THR A 181 -20.17 -37.92 38.50
C THR A 181 -18.87 -37.18 38.16
N THR A 182 -17.96 -37.85 37.45
CA THR A 182 -16.72 -37.23 36.97
C THR A 182 -16.90 -36.74 35.54
N TYR A 183 -16.65 -35.46 35.34
CA TYR A 183 -16.75 -34.79 34.05
C TYR A 183 -15.36 -34.43 33.54
N ILE A 184 -15.16 -34.43 32.22
CA ILE A 184 -13.96 -33.87 31.59
C ILE A 184 -14.33 -32.60 30.82
N MET A 185 -13.54 -31.56 31.02
CA MET A 185 -13.77 -30.26 30.39
C MET A 185 -12.47 -29.51 30.20
N MET A 186 -12.50 -28.59 29.24
CA MET A 186 -11.54 -27.51 29.10
C MET A 186 -12.07 -26.31 29.88
N LEU A 187 -11.24 -25.72 30.74
CA LEU A 187 -11.55 -24.51 31.49
C LEU A 187 -10.98 -23.32 30.74
N ASN A 188 -11.80 -22.32 30.47
CA ASN A 188 -11.40 -21.02 29.92
C ASN A 188 -11.41 -19.95 31.01
N TYR A 189 -10.37 -19.12 31.05
CA TYR A 189 -10.32 -17.95 31.92
C TYR A 189 -10.35 -16.66 31.09
N VAL A 190 -11.29 -15.76 31.42
CA VAL A 190 -11.46 -14.46 30.75
C VAL A 190 -11.46 -13.29 31.74
N GLY A 191 -10.77 -13.43 32.89
CA GLY A 191 -10.68 -12.37 33.89
C GLY A 191 -11.92 -12.23 34.79
N MET A 192 -12.80 -13.25 34.78
CA MET A 192 -14.00 -13.28 35.61
C MET A 192 -13.67 -13.67 37.05
N VAL A 193 -14.44 -13.12 37.98
CA VAL A 193 -14.36 -13.42 39.41
C VAL A 193 -15.65 -14.08 39.85
N VAL A 194 -15.55 -14.92 40.88
CA VAL A 194 -16.71 -15.64 41.41
C VAL A 194 -17.86 -14.70 41.81
N HIS A 195 -19.09 -15.14 41.56
CA HIS A 195 -20.34 -14.43 41.83
C HIS A 195 -21.47 -15.38 42.24
N GLY A 196 -22.51 -14.82 42.87
CA GLY A 196 -23.71 -15.55 43.27
C GLY A 196 -23.72 -16.06 44.71
N SER A 197 -24.81 -16.74 45.05
CA SER A 197 -25.16 -17.13 46.43
C SER A 197 -24.19 -18.16 47.04
N ARG A 198 -23.63 -19.06 46.20
CA ARG A 198 -22.70 -20.12 46.63
C ARG A 198 -21.34 -19.60 47.10
N VAL A 199 -20.99 -18.36 46.76
CA VAL A 199 -19.67 -17.77 47.04
C VAL A 199 -19.73 -16.52 47.93
N GLU A 200 -20.87 -16.22 48.56
CA GLU A 200 -21.00 -15.09 49.50
C GLU A 200 -20.01 -15.13 50.68
N HIS A 201 -19.44 -16.31 50.96
CA HIS A 201 -18.43 -16.52 51.98
C HIS A 201 -17.00 -16.13 51.54
N ILE A 202 -16.78 -15.86 50.25
CA ILE A 202 -15.52 -15.43 49.67
C ILE A 202 -15.53 -13.90 49.64
N ALA A 203 -14.47 -13.27 50.15
CA ALA A 203 -14.38 -11.82 50.14
C ALA A 203 -14.02 -11.34 48.72
N PRO A 204 -14.66 -10.28 48.17
CA PRO A 204 -14.36 -9.80 46.82
C PRO A 204 -12.88 -9.45 46.60
N GLU A 205 -12.19 -9.00 47.64
CA GLU A 205 -10.74 -8.72 47.63
C GLU A 205 -9.85 -9.94 47.43
N ASP A 206 -10.36 -11.16 47.60
CA ASP A 206 -9.59 -12.39 47.40
C ASP A 206 -9.40 -12.72 45.90
N HIS A 207 -10.16 -12.06 45.01
CA HIS A 207 -10.06 -12.19 43.54
C HIS A 207 -10.01 -13.65 43.07
N VAL A 208 -10.86 -14.51 43.65
CA VAL A 208 -10.93 -15.92 43.27
C VAL A 208 -11.40 -16.03 41.82
N PRO A 209 -10.64 -16.72 40.94
CA PRO A 209 -10.98 -16.83 39.53
C PRO A 209 -12.17 -17.76 39.32
N GLU A 210 -12.95 -17.44 38.30
CA GLU A 210 -14.02 -18.29 37.77
C GLU A 210 -13.72 -18.70 36.33
N PHE A 211 -14.08 -19.93 35.98
CA PHE A 211 -13.81 -20.51 34.66
C PHE A 211 -15.09 -20.77 33.87
N ILE A 212 -14.98 -20.68 32.54
CA ILE A 212 -16.04 -21.09 31.61
C ILE A 212 -15.72 -22.51 31.13
N PRO A 213 -16.61 -23.50 31.36
CA PRO A 213 -16.36 -24.86 30.92
C PRO A 213 -16.65 -25.02 29.41
N VAL A 214 -15.76 -25.69 28.69
CA VAL A 214 -15.84 -25.98 27.25
C VAL A 214 -15.59 -27.46 27.04
N SER A 215 -16.35 -28.10 26.15
CA SER A 215 -16.28 -29.55 25.90
C SER A 215 -16.25 -29.89 24.40
N SER A 216 -15.47 -29.12 23.63
CA SER A 216 -15.23 -29.42 22.21
C SER A 216 -13.86 -30.05 21.99
N VAL A 217 -13.86 -31.16 21.27
CA VAL A 217 -12.67 -31.84 20.71
C VAL A 217 -12.82 -32.02 19.20
N ALA A 218 -13.68 -31.19 18.60
CA ALA A 218 -13.94 -31.15 17.16
C ALA A 218 -12.77 -30.57 16.37
N SER A 219 -12.63 -31.06 15.15
CA SER A 219 -11.80 -30.46 14.12
C SER A 219 -12.51 -29.26 13.48
N HIS A 220 -11.69 -28.28 13.11
CA HIS A 220 -12.07 -27.15 12.27
C HIS A 220 -11.24 -27.15 10.98
N GLN A 221 -10.89 -28.33 10.47
CA GLN A 221 -10.10 -28.45 9.27
C GLN A 221 -10.89 -28.03 8.02
N TYR A 222 -10.23 -27.32 7.12
CA TYR A 222 -10.76 -26.90 5.82
C TYR A 222 -9.91 -27.41 4.66
N THR A 223 -10.53 -27.51 3.49
CA THR A 223 -9.83 -27.65 2.21
C THR A 223 -9.33 -26.29 1.71
N MET A 224 -8.46 -26.28 0.68
CA MET A 224 -7.97 -25.04 0.04
C MET A 224 -9.11 -24.22 -0.59
N GLU A 225 -10.18 -24.89 -1.04
CA GLU A 225 -11.39 -24.27 -1.58
C GLU A 225 -12.23 -23.60 -0.49
N GLY A 226 -11.96 -23.91 0.78
CA GLY A 226 -12.65 -23.37 1.94
C GLY A 226 -13.85 -24.18 2.41
N GLU A 227 -13.94 -25.45 2.00
CA GLU A 227 -14.98 -26.37 2.50
C GLU A 227 -14.52 -27.01 3.81
N ARG A 228 -15.43 -27.14 4.79
CA ARG A 228 -15.11 -27.82 6.05
C ARG A 228 -14.95 -29.32 5.80
N VAL A 229 -13.83 -29.90 6.24
CA VAL A 229 -13.61 -31.34 6.18
C VAL A 229 -14.53 -32.02 7.19
N TYR A 230 -15.22 -33.06 6.75
CA TYR A 230 -16.16 -33.80 7.58
C TYR A 230 -15.48 -34.40 8.82
N ASP A 231 -16.07 -34.17 9.99
CA ASP A 231 -15.63 -34.73 11.27
C ASP A 231 -16.83 -35.27 12.06
N ALA A 232 -16.94 -36.59 12.16
CA ALA A 232 -18.04 -37.25 12.84
C ALA A 232 -18.17 -36.87 14.33
N VAL A 233 -17.06 -36.49 14.99
CA VAL A 233 -17.12 -36.03 16.39
C VAL A 233 -17.74 -34.65 16.46
N ALA A 234 -17.39 -33.76 15.53
CA ALA A 234 -17.96 -32.42 15.44
C ALA A 234 -19.47 -32.44 15.16
N GLU A 235 -19.92 -33.35 14.29
CA GLU A 235 -21.36 -33.51 13.97
C GLU A 235 -22.18 -34.06 15.14
N ALA A 236 -21.52 -34.73 16.09
CA ALA A 236 -22.16 -35.32 17.26
C ALA A 236 -22.02 -34.44 18.52
N GLU A 237 -21.29 -33.32 18.46
CA GLU A 237 -21.14 -32.40 19.59
C GLU A 237 -22.41 -31.55 19.76
N GLU A 238 -22.98 -31.59 20.96
CA GLU A 238 -24.07 -30.70 21.37
C GLU A 238 -23.50 -29.57 22.24
N GLU A 239 -23.95 -28.33 22.00
CA GLU A 239 -23.42 -27.12 22.67
C GLU A 239 -23.53 -27.15 24.20
N HIS A 240 -24.53 -27.87 24.73
CA HIS A 240 -24.83 -27.95 26.16
C HIS A 240 -24.23 -29.19 26.84
N ASP A 241 -23.55 -30.07 26.11
CA ASP A 241 -23.04 -31.32 26.67
C ASP A 241 -21.62 -31.17 27.24
N ILE A 242 -21.39 -31.79 28.39
CA ILE A 242 -20.06 -32.02 28.96
C ILE A 242 -19.83 -33.52 29.03
N ASP A 243 -18.65 -33.96 28.60
CA ASP A 243 -18.30 -35.37 28.63
C ASP A 243 -18.20 -35.93 30.05
N ILE A 244 -18.78 -37.13 30.23
CA ILE A 244 -18.68 -37.91 31.46
C ILE A 244 -17.59 -38.96 31.31
N VAL A 245 -16.66 -38.98 32.27
CA VAL A 245 -15.57 -39.96 32.32
C VAL A 245 -16.09 -41.26 32.91
N THR A 246 -16.35 -42.23 32.05
CA THR A 246 -16.77 -43.60 32.42
C THR A 246 -15.64 -44.62 32.21
N GLU A 247 -15.83 -45.85 32.70
CA GLU A 247 -14.87 -46.94 32.46
C GLU A 247 -14.70 -47.17 30.94
N GLY A 248 -13.46 -47.12 30.47
CA GLY A 248 -13.13 -47.26 29.03
C GLY A 248 -13.30 -45.99 28.20
N PHE A 249 -13.63 -44.83 28.81
CA PHE A 249 -13.80 -43.55 28.10
C PHE A 249 -12.62 -43.22 27.18
N TYR A 250 -11.38 -43.37 27.65
CA TYR A 250 -10.17 -43.06 26.88
C TYR A 250 -9.87 -44.04 25.74
N GLU A 251 -10.58 -45.16 25.63
CA GLU A 251 -10.48 -46.08 24.50
C GLU A 251 -11.42 -45.67 23.34
N THR A 252 -12.37 -44.78 23.61
CA THR A 252 -13.26 -44.19 22.59
C THR A 252 -12.51 -43.16 21.75
N GLU A 253 -13.00 -42.88 20.54
CA GLU A 253 -12.41 -41.84 19.67
C GLU A 253 -12.44 -40.45 20.34
N ARG A 254 -13.54 -40.10 21.02
CA ARG A 254 -13.68 -38.84 21.75
C ARG A 254 -12.69 -38.72 22.91
N GLY A 255 -12.55 -39.78 23.71
CA GLY A 255 -11.56 -39.82 24.80
C GLY A 255 -10.12 -39.74 24.30
N LYS A 256 -9.77 -40.39 23.18
CA LYS A 256 -8.44 -40.26 22.55
C LYS A 256 -8.13 -38.84 22.11
N ARG A 257 -9.13 -38.09 21.62
CA ARG A 257 -8.96 -36.69 21.23
C ARG A 257 -8.72 -35.77 22.42
N TRP A 258 -9.41 -36.00 23.54
CA TRP A 258 -9.10 -35.31 24.80
C TRP A 258 -7.64 -35.50 25.23
N LEU A 259 -7.12 -36.72 25.12
CA LEU A 259 -5.71 -37.00 25.43
C LEU A 259 -4.75 -36.33 24.44
N GLU A 260 -5.06 -36.33 23.16
CA GLU A 260 -4.23 -35.64 22.16
C GLU A 260 -4.22 -34.13 22.41
N MET A 261 -5.39 -33.52 22.65
CA MET A 261 -5.50 -32.09 22.94
C MET A 261 -4.74 -31.71 24.22
N ALA A 262 -4.81 -32.52 25.27
CA ALA A 262 -4.03 -32.32 26.49
C ALA A 262 -2.52 -32.36 26.22
N LYS A 263 -2.06 -33.29 25.38
CA LYS A 263 -0.66 -33.42 24.99
C LYS A 263 -0.18 -32.21 24.17
N THR A 264 -1.01 -31.65 23.30
CA THR A 264 -0.61 -30.58 22.37
C THR A 264 -1.05 -29.18 22.79
N ARG A 265 -1.65 -29.02 23.98
CA ARG A 265 -2.01 -27.72 24.57
C ARG A 265 -0.87 -26.73 24.48
N ASP A 266 0.33 -27.15 24.88
CA ASP A 266 1.46 -26.27 25.00
C ASP A 266 1.90 -25.68 23.66
N TYR A 267 1.56 -26.31 22.53
CA TYR A 267 1.89 -25.81 21.19
C TYR A 267 1.46 -24.35 21.04
N LEU A 268 0.27 -24.00 21.51
CA LEU A 268 -0.26 -22.63 21.43
C LEU A 268 0.66 -21.60 22.10
N PHE A 269 1.40 -21.96 23.16
CA PHE A 269 2.36 -21.04 23.79
C PHE A 269 3.66 -20.90 23.01
N TYR A 270 4.03 -21.93 22.25
CA TYR A 270 5.26 -21.98 21.44
C TYR A 270 5.00 -21.65 19.97
N THR A 271 3.78 -21.26 19.60
CA THR A 271 3.45 -20.90 18.22
C THR A 271 3.70 -19.42 17.97
N VAL A 272 4.48 -19.13 16.93
CA VAL A 272 4.58 -17.78 16.34
C VAL A 272 3.85 -17.73 15.00
N PRO A 273 3.15 -16.62 14.69
CA PRO A 273 2.57 -16.42 13.37
C PRO A 273 3.66 -16.20 12.32
N VAL A 274 3.54 -16.86 11.17
CA VAL A 274 4.43 -16.68 10.03
C VAL A 274 3.58 -16.30 8.82
N THR A 275 3.88 -15.15 8.21
CA THR A 275 3.13 -14.63 7.06
C THR A 275 3.99 -14.68 5.81
N PRO A 276 3.61 -15.51 4.81
CA PRO A 276 4.20 -15.47 3.49
C PRO A 276 3.73 -14.23 2.72
N THR A 277 4.64 -13.53 2.03
CA THR A 277 4.30 -12.43 1.12
C THR A 277 5.26 -12.38 -0.07
N ASP A 278 4.83 -11.78 -1.18
CA ASP A 278 5.70 -11.53 -2.35
C ASP A 278 6.50 -10.23 -2.22
N ARG A 279 6.08 -9.34 -1.32
CA ARG A 279 6.75 -8.09 -1.01
C ARG A 279 6.26 -7.55 0.34
N THR A 280 7.15 -6.90 1.10
CA THR A 280 6.83 -6.36 2.43
C THR A 280 5.76 -5.27 2.36
N GLU A 281 5.81 -4.41 1.35
CA GLU A 281 4.84 -3.32 1.14
C GLU A 281 3.44 -3.78 0.70
N LEU A 282 3.22 -5.07 0.45
CA LEU A 282 1.87 -5.64 0.34
C LEU A 282 1.22 -5.81 1.73
N LEU A 283 1.98 -5.67 2.81
CA LEU A 283 1.48 -5.54 4.17
C LEU A 283 1.34 -4.05 4.48
N MET A 284 0.09 -3.58 4.60
CA MET A 284 -0.21 -2.14 4.69
C MET A 284 0.56 -1.38 5.78
N PRO A 285 0.89 -1.95 6.97
CA PRO A 285 1.73 -1.26 7.93
C PRO A 285 3.11 -0.87 7.38
N PHE A 286 3.72 -1.67 6.51
CA PHE A 286 4.98 -1.29 5.86
C PHE A 286 4.78 -0.27 4.74
N TYR A 287 3.68 -0.41 3.97
CA TYR A 287 3.31 0.56 2.95
C TYR A 287 3.11 1.96 3.53
N TRP A 288 2.37 2.08 4.63
CA TRP A 288 2.12 3.32 5.37
C TRP A 288 3.26 3.74 6.29
N LYS A 289 4.38 2.99 6.32
CA LYS A 289 5.55 3.25 7.18
C LYS A 289 5.27 3.19 8.69
N ASP A 290 4.13 2.62 9.11
CA ASP A 290 3.83 2.25 10.50
C ASP A 290 4.72 1.10 11.00
N ALA A 291 5.20 0.25 10.07
CA ALA A 291 6.19 -0.78 10.31
C ALA A 291 7.45 -0.50 9.47
N GLN A 292 8.62 -0.62 10.10
CA GLN A 292 9.90 -0.31 9.47
C GLN A 292 10.99 -1.27 9.92
N ILE A 293 11.95 -1.53 9.04
CA ILE A 293 13.15 -2.31 9.36
C ILE A 293 14.05 -1.49 10.27
N SER A 294 14.19 -1.93 11.51
CA SER A 294 14.99 -1.28 12.56
C SER A 294 16.45 -1.75 12.59
N SER A 295 16.74 -2.93 12.05
CA SER A 295 18.08 -3.51 11.94
C SER A 295 18.15 -4.47 10.75
N GLY A 296 19.30 -4.54 10.08
CA GLY A 296 19.49 -5.35 8.87
C GLY A 296 18.93 -4.66 7.63
N ARG A 297 18.25 -5.43 6.78
CA ARG A 297 17.63 -4.96 5.53
C ARG A 297 16.29 -5.66 5.30
N ASP A 298 15.51 -5.14 4.35
CA ASP A 298 14.37 -5.87 3.81
C ASP A 298 14.81 -7.05 2.92
N ILE A 299 13.88 -7.95 2.61
CA ILE A 299 14.04 -9.04 1.64
C ILE A 299 14.04 -8.44 0.24
N THR A 300 14.96 -8.88 -0.63
CA THR A 300 15.06 -8.34 -1.99
C THR A 300 14.01 -8.93 -2.92
N GLU A 301 13.70 -8.25 -4.03
CA GLU A 301 12.78 -8.78 -5.06
C GLU A 301 13.23 -10.13 -5.62
N GLU A 302 14.54 -10.33 -5.81
CA GLU A 302 15.11 -11.61 -6.25
C GLU A 302 14.90 -12.71 -5.20
N GLU A 303 15.08 -12.38 -3.91
CA GLU A 303 14.85 -13.33 -2.81
C GLU A 303 13.37 -13.71 -2.69
N TYR A 304 12.46 -12.76 -2.91
CA TYR A 304 11.02 -13.02 -2.99
C TYR A 304 10.67 -13.93 -4.17
N ALA A 305 11.12 -13.56 -5.37
CA ALA A 305 10.82 -14.29 -6.60
C ALA A 305 11.34 -15.73 -6.55
N GLU A 306 12.56 -15.95 -6.05
CA GLU A 306 13.19 -17.26 -5.95
C GLU A 306 12.75 -18.08 -4.71
N GLY A 307 12.01 -17.47 -3.78
CA GLY A 307 11.62 -18.14 -2.54
C GLY A 307 12.83 -18.48 -1.65
N LYS A 308 13.80 -17.57 -1.53
CA LYS A 308 14.99 -17.82 -0.71
C LYS A 308 14.61 -18.03 0.76
N PRO A 309 15.33 -18.88 1.51
CA PRO A 309 15.08 -19.11 2.93
C PRO A 309 15.63 -17.95 3.77
N VAL A 310 14.99 -16.79 3.65
CA VAL A 310 15.27 -15.57 4.41
C VAL A 310 13.98 -15.11 5.11
N CYS A 311 14.10 -14.41 6.23
CA CYS A 311 12.95 -13.91 6.97
C CYS A 311 13.20 -12.55 7.61
N LEU A 312 12.10 -11.88 7.93
CA LEU A 312 12.05 -10.75 8.84
C LEU A 312 11.36 -11.18 10.14
N ILE A 313 11.84 -10.69 11.27
CA ILE A 313 11.21 -10.94 12.58
C ILE A 313 10.89 -9.62 13.29
N SER A 314 9.84 -9.61 14.10
CA SER A 314 9.56 -8.44 14.93
C SER A 314 10.66 -8.24 15.97
N SER A 315 10.88 -6.99 16.39
CA SER A 315 11.84 -6.64 17.45
C SER A 315 11.53 -7.37 18.77
N SER A 316 10.25 -7.56 19.09
CA SER A 316 9.82 -8.31 20.27
C SER A 316 10.22 -9.79 20.19
N LEU A 317 10.09 -10.42 19.03
CA LEU A 317 10.50 -11.81 18.82
C LEU A 317 12.02 -11.95 18.83
N ALA A 318 12.73 -11.00 18.21
CA ALA A 318 14.20 -10.96 18.24
C ALA A 318 14.75 -10.92 19.67
N VAL A 319 14.16 -10.07 20.52
CA VAL A 319 14.53 -10.00 21.95
C VAL A 319 14.20 -11.31 22.68
N LEU A 320 13.01 -11.87 22.45
CA LEU A 320 12.57 -13.11 23.08
C LEU A 320 13.51 -14.27 22.74
N LEU A 321 13.77 -14.48 21.45
CA LEU A 321 14.62 -15.57 20.96
C LEU A 321 16.12 -15.26 21.09
N ARG A 322 16.48 -14.03 21.50
CA ARG A 322 17.87 -13.53 21.58
C ARG A 322 18.59 -13.67 20.24
N LYS A 323 17.95 -13.19 19.18
CA LYS A 323 18.41 -13.25 17.79
C LYS A 323 18.69 -11.86 17.25
N GLU A 324 19.68 -11.77 16.38
CA GLU A 324 20.03 -10.55 15.63
C GLU A 324 19.93 -10.79 14.12
N ALA A 325 19.99 -9.72 13.32
CA ALA A 325 20.09 -9.87 11.87
C ALA A 325 21.39 -10.61 11.49
N GLY A 326 21.29 -11.59 10.59
CA GLY A 326 22.34 -12.53 10.22
C GLY A 326 22.25 -13.89 10.92
N ASP A 327 21.48 -14.00 12.02
CA ASP A 327 21.24 -15.28 12.68
C ASP A 327 20.28 -16.18 11.88
N LYS A 328 20.25 -17.46 12.26
CA LYS A 328 19.33 -18.45 11.70
C LYS A 328 18.13 -18.71 12.62
N LEU A 329 16.98 -18.94 12.02
CA LEU A 329 15.72 -19.32 12.68
C LEU A 329 15.10 -20.52 11.96
N THR A 330 14.94 -21.63 12.66
CA THR A 330 14.20 -22.80 12.15
C THR A 330 12.71 -22.61 12.39
N LEU A 331 11.90 -22.83 11.36
CA LEU A 331 10.44 -22.69 11.42
C LEU A 331 9.78 -24.02 11.02
N PRO A 332 9.36 -24.86 11.98
CA PRO A 332 8.50 -26.02 11.76
C PRO A 332 7.04 -25.54 11.66
N LEU A 333 6.54 -25.39 10.43
CA LEU A 333 5.18 -24.97 10.12
C LEU A 333 4.22 -26.15 10.23
N TYR A 334 3.11 -25.98 10.96
CA TYR A 334 2.17 -27.08 11.24
C TYR A 334 0.71 -26.78 10.91
N CYS A 335 0.28 -25.52 10.86
CA CYS A 335 -1.07 -25.17 10.45
C CYS A 335 -1.11 -23.86 9.67
N ALA A 336 -2.20 -23.64 8.94
CA ALA A 336 -2.53 -22.41 8.22
C ALA A 336 -3.88 -21.88 8.68
N ASP A 337 -4.01 -20.57 8.85
CA ASP A 337 -5.27 -19.90 9.14
C ASP A 337 -5.47 -18.70 8.21
N TYR A 338 -6.56 -18.71 7.45
CA TYR A 338 -6.96 -17.62 6.56
C TYR A 338 -7.91 -16.62 7.22
N SER A 339 -8.20 -16.79 8.51
CA SER A 339 -8.97 -15.82 9.29
C SER A 339 -8.25 -14.47 9.37
N PRO A 340 -8.98 -13.36 9.57
CA PRO A 340 -8.38 -12.05 9.69
C PRO A 340 -7.32 -12.04 10.80
N THR A 341 -6.14 -11.50 10.46
CA THR A 341 -5.01 -11.36 11.38
C THR A 341 -5.45 -10.57 12.61
N ARG A 342 -5.14 -11.07 13.81
CA ARG A 342 -5.40 -10.39 15.07
C ARG A 342 -4.10 -9.90 15.66
N LYS A 343 -4.07 -8.67 16.19
CA LYS A 343 -2.87 -8.12 16.82
C LYS A 343 -2.34 -9.03 17.94
N GLU A 344 -3.23 -9.68 18.66
CA GLU A 344 -2.96 -10.56 19.81
C GLU A 344 -2.21 -11.86 19.45
N GLY A 345 -2.10 -12.20 18.17
CA GLY A 345 -1.42 -13.40 17.67
C GLY A 345 -2.32 -14.27 16.80
N MET A 346 -1.81 -15.44 16.43
CA MET A 346 -2.56 -16.42 15.65
C MET A 346 -3.67 -17.05 16.48
N TRP A 347 -4.89 -17.09 15.95
CA TRP A 347 -6.02 -17.76 16.58
C TRP A 347 -6.24 -19.13 15.93
N VAL A 348 -6.03 -20.21 16.66
CA VAL A 348 -6.27 -21.57 16.14
C VAL A 348 -7.52 -22.13 16.83
N SER A 349 -8.63 -22.21 16.11
CA SER A 349 -9.93 -22.67 16.63
C SER A 349 -9.90 -24.12 17.12
N SER A 350 -9.09 -24.97 16.48
CA SER A 350 -8.77 -26.31 16.97
C SER A 350 -7.39 -26.71 16.50
N ILE A 351 -6.59 -27.26 17.41
CA ILE A 351 -5.27 -27.82 17.09
C ILE A 351 -5.36 -29.22 16.48
N LEU A 352 -6.55 -29.83 16.48
CA LEU A 352 -6.81 -31.16 15.94
C LEU A 352 -7.33 -31.08 14.50
N ASN A 353 -6.82 -31.97 13.66
CA ASN A 353 -7.32 -32.25 12.32
C ASN A 353 -8.53 -33.22 12.35
N ALA A 354 -9.11 -33.52 11.20
CA ALA A 354 -10.30 -34.38 11.06
C ALA A 354 -10.08 -35.82 11.54
N GLU A 355 -8.83 -36.31 11.56
CA GLU A 355 -8.48 -37.60 12.17
C GLU A 355 -8.38 -37.54 13.71
N GLY A 356 -8.62 -36.38 14.32
CA GLY A 356 -8.51 -36.18 15.76
C GLY A 356 -7.07 -36.13 16.28
N LYS A 357 -6.12 -35.82 15.40
CA LYS A 357 -4.70 -35.68 15.71
C LYS A 357 -4.24 -34.24 15.59
N ALA A 358 -3.25 -33.85 16.39
CA ALA A 358 -2.63 -32.56 16.19
C ALA A 358 -2.04 -32.47 14.78
N TYR A 359 -2.20 -31.33 14.12
CA TYR A 359 -1.65 -31.13 12.79
C TYR A 359 -0.13 -31.40 12.78
N PRO A 360 0.36 -32.27 11.87
CA PRO A 360 1.79 -32.53 11.77
C PRO A 360 2.54 -31.35 11.14
N ILE A 361 3.87 -31.36 11.25
CA ILE A 361 4.70 -30.39 10.53
C ILE A 361 4.60 -30.68 9.03
N PHE A 362 4.09 -29.72 8.26
CA PHE A 362 4.00 -29.84 6.80
C PHE A 362 5.26 -29.32 6.10
N HIS A 363 5.98 -28.41 6.76
CA HIS A 363 7.22 -27.83 6.22
C HIS A 363 8.14 -27.37 7.36
N GLU A 364 9.43 -27.70 7.26
CA GLU A 364 10.45 -27.23 8.20
C GLU A 364 11.66 -26.76 7.41
N GLN A 365 12.10 -25.54 7.68
CA GLN A 365 13.23 -24.92 7.00
C GLN A 365 13.95 -23.96 7.95
N GLU A 366 15.27 -23.85 7.78
CA GLU A 366 16.10 -22.83 8.45
C GLU A 366 16.17 -21.58 7.58
N TYR A 367 15.78 -20.44 8.15
CA TYR A 367 15.75 -19.13 7.51
C TYR A 367 16.85 -18.23 8.06
N GLU A 368 17.48 -17.42 7.20
CA GLU A 368 18.32 -16.31 7.63
C GLU A 368 17.48 -15.09 8.01
N ILE A 369 17.68 -14.55 9.21
CA ILE A 369 17.05 -13.31 9.63
C ILE A 369 17.77 -12.16 8.93
N VAL A 370 17.24 -11.66 7.82
CA VAL A 370 17.89 -10.56 7.06
C VAL A 370 17.56 -9.19 7.63
N GLY A 371 16.47 -9.09 8.39
CA GLY A 371 16.04 -7.85 9.03
C GLY A 371 15.17 -8.07 10.27
N ILE A 372 15.18 -7.06 11.14
CA ILE A 372 14.32 -6.97 12.32
C ILE A 372 13.47 -5.72 12.19
N TYR A 373 12.14 -5.87 12.28
CA TYR A 373 11.22 -4.75 12.13
C TYR A 373 10.58 -4.32 13.44
N THR A 374 10.21 -3.05 13.53
CA THR A 374 9.39 -2.47 14.58
C THR A 374 8.09 -1.99 13.97
N ALA A 375 6.96 -2.30 14.61
CA ALA A 375 5.64 -1.84 14.20
C ALA A 375 5.03 -0.96 15.29
N ALA A 376 4.68 0.28 14.93
CA ALA A 376 4.10 1.29 15.81
C ALA A 376 2.57 1.27 15.80
N SER A 377 1.91 0.12 15.60
CA SER A 377 0.45 0.13 15.53
C SER A 377 -0.18 0.15 16.93
N ALA A 378 -0.66 1.31 17.37
CA ALA A 378 -1.54 1.46 18.53
C ALA A 378 -3.04 1.27 18.17
N THR A 379 -3.38 1.42 16.89
CA THR A 379 -4.75 1.54 16.38
C THR A 379 -5.28 0.22 15.82
N ARG A 380 -6.51 -0.15 16.21
CA ARG A 380 -7.22 -1.31 15.64
C ARG A 380 -7.97 -0.89 14.37
N ASN A 381 -7.37 -1.07 13.19
CA ASN A 381 -7.93 -0.76 11.87
C ASN A 381 -8.10 -1.99 10.95
N GLY A 382 -7.71 -3.19 11.38
CA GLY A 382 -7.85 -4.44 10.62
C GLY A 382 -6.70 -4.77 9.65
N TYR A 383 -5.62 -3.99 9.69
CA TYR A 383 -4.42 -4.18 8.87
C TYR A 383 -3.18 -4.53 9.71
N GLU A 384 -3.35 -4.84 11.00
CA GLU A 384 -2.24 -4.94 11.94
C GLU A 384 -1.38 -6.19 11.69
N LEU A 385 -0.08 -6.05 11.99
CA LEU A 385 0.82 -7.18 12.15
C LEU A 385 0.56 -7.87 13.50
N CYS A 386 0.65 -9.21 13.53
CA CYS A 386 0.57 -9.97 14.77
C CYS A 386 1.78 -9.67 15.67
N ILE A 387 1.59 -9.77 16.99
CA ILE A 387 2.72 -9.83 17.92
C ILE A 387 3.61 -11.04 17.58
N ASN A 388 4.92 -10.83 17.62
CA ASN A 388 5.93 -11.87 17.38
C ASN A 388 5.80 -12.56 16.02
N GLN A 389 5.33 -11.83 15.01
CA GLN A 389 5.17 -12.34 13.66
C GLN A 389 6.52 -12.44 12.92
N VAL A 390 6.63 -13.47 12.09
CA VAL A 390 7.71 -13.69 11.15
C VAL A 390 7.17 -13.45 9.74
N ILE A 391 7.94 -12.79 8.89
CA ILE A 391 7.60 -12.58 7.48
C ILE A 391 8.58 -13.36 6.63
N ILE A 392 8.08 -14.14 5.67
CA ILE A 392 8.89 -14.94 4.76
C ILE A 392 8.46 -14.71 3.30
N PRO A 393 9.31 -15.02 2.31
CA PRO A 393 8.90 -15.08 0.92
C PRO A 393 7.78 -16.09 0.69
N TRP A 394 6.78 -15.73 -0.12
CA TRP A 394 5.67 -16.63 -0.47
C TRP A 394 6.16 -17.97 -1.02
N ASN A 395 7.10 -17.91 -1.96
CA ASN A 395 7.66 -19.09 -2.63
C ASN A 395 8.65 -19.88 -1.77
N ALA A 396 8.98 -19.44 -0.54
CA ALA A 396 9.87 -20.20 0.34
C ALA A 396 9.20 -21.47 0.90
N VAL A 397 7.86 -21.49 0.93
CA VAL A 397 7.07 -22.66 1.30
C VAL A 397 6.58 -23.34 0.01
N PRO A 398 6.80 -24.66 -0.16
CA PRO A 398 6.33 -25.37 -1.35
C PRO A 398 4.82 -25.23 -1.53
N GLU A 399 4.41 -24.92 -2.76
CA GLU A 399 3.01 -24.74 -3.13
C GLU A 399 2.17 -25.96 -2.73
N ASN A 400 0.97 -25.70 -2.19
CA ASN A 400 0.01 -26.71 -1.73
C ASN A 400 0.49 -27.63 -0.58
N SER A 401 1.65 -27.39 0.04
CA SER A 401 2.15 -28.23 1.14
C SER A 401 1.27 -28.20 2.39
N TRP A 402 0.52 -27.11 2.61
CA TRP A 402 -0.40 -26.96 3.75
C TRP A 402 -1.86 -27.24 3.41
N ALA A 403 -2.17 -27.83 2.24
CA ALA A 403 -3.55 -28.02 1.79
C ALA A 403 -4.42 -28.80 2.79
N ASP A 404 -3.83 -29.78 3.48
CA ASP A 404 -4.48 -30.57 4.54
C ASP A 404 -4.27 -30.00 5.96
N HIS A 405 -3.71 -28.79 6.08
CA HIS A 405 -3.28 -28.20 7.37
C HIS A 405 -4.02 -26.89 7.71
N ILE A 406 -5.16 -26.63 7.05
CA ILE A 406 -5.91 -25.39 7.23
C ILE A 406 -6.83 -25.55 8.44
N ALA A 407 -6.54 -24.80 9.50
CA ALA A 407 -7.28 -24.82 10.77
C ALA A 407 -8.33 -23.70 10.88
N GLY A 408 -8.35 -22.77 9.92
CA GLY A 408 -9.33 -21.70 9.86
C GLY A 408 -9.42 -21.11 8.45
N MET A 409 -10.65 -20.82 8.04
CA MET A 409 -10.95 -20.26 6.73
C MET A 409 -11.79 -18.98 6.88
N GLY A 410 -11.16 -17.83 6.64
CA GLY A 410 -11.78 -16.52 6.68
C GLY A 410 -12.11 -15.95 5.31
N TYR A 411 -12.85 -14.85 5.33
CA TYR A 411 -13.11 -14.01 4.16
C TYR A 411 -11.85 -13.25 3.73
N MET A 412 -11.82 -12.78 2.48
CA MET A 412 -10.86 -11.77 2.05
C MET A 412 -11.10 -10.47 2.83
N THR A 413 -10.02 -9.90 3.35
CA THR A 413 -9.98 -8.63 4.09
C THR A 413 -8.79 -7.83 3.61
N GLY A 414 -8.85 -6.51 3.74
CA GLY A 414 -7.74 -5.67 3.30
C GLY A 414 -6.39 -6.02 3.96
N GLY A 415 -6.41 -6.57 5.19
CA GLY A 415 -5.20 -7.00 5.89
C GLY A 415 -4.57 -8.30 5.36
N ASN A 416 -5.36 -9.23 4.81
CA ASN A 416 -4.86 -10.52 4.33
C ASN A 416 -4.83 -10.66 2.80
N THR A 417 -5.47 -9.76 2.04
CA THR A 417 -5.55 -9.86 0.59
C THR A 417 -5.14 -8.54 -0.06
N SER A 418 -4.01 -8.56 -0.75
CA SER A 418 -3.49 -7.40 -1.48
C SER A 418 -2.65 -7.82 -2.69
N PHE A 419 -2.40 -6.85 -3.58
CA PHE A 419 -1.73 -7.01 -4.86
C PHE A 419 -1.06 -5.70 -5.29
N GLU A 420 -0.27 -5.75 -6.36
CA GLU A 420 0.38 -4.60 -6.96
C GLU A 420 0.05 -4.49 -8.44
N ILE A 421 -0.22 -3.28 -8.91
CA ILE A 421 -0.43 -2.96 -10.34
C ILE A 421 0.50 -1.81 -10.77
N PRO A 422 0.75 -1.66 -12.08
CA PRO A 422 1.47 -0.51 -12.60
C PRO A 422 0.79 0.81 -12.21
N ASN A 423 1.62 1.83 -11.96
CA ASN A 423 1.11 3.15 -11.61
C ASN A 423 0.27 3.73 -12.76
N GLY A 424 -0.88 4.34 -12.43
CA GLY A 424 -1.78 4.95 -13.41
C GLY A 424 -2.71 3.99 -14.16
N THR A 425 -2.71 2.68 -13.84
CA THR A 425 -3.59 1.70 -14.49
C THR A 425 -4.82 1.31 -13.66
N ILE A 426 -5.17 2.10 -12.63
CA ILE A 426 -6.34 1.83 -11.76
C ILE A 426 -7.64 1.81 -12.57
N GLU A 427 -7.84 2.75 -13.50
CA GLU A 427 -9.05 2.81 -14.34
C GLU A 427 -9.19 1.57 -15.24
N ASP A 428 -8.09 1.12 -15.85
CA ASP A 428 -8.05 -0.08 -16.69
C ASP A 428 -8.36 -1.35 -15.88
N PHE A 429 -7.77 -1.46 -14.68
CA PHE A 429 -8.06 -2.54 -13.75
C PHE A 429 -9.54 -2.59 -13.41
N MET A 430 -10.13 -1.46 -13.00
CA MET A 430 -11.53 -1.40 -12.59
C MET A 430 -12.48 -1.70 -13.75
N ALA A 431 -12.17 -1.22 -14.97
CA ALA A 431 -12.94 -1.55 -16.16
C ALA A 431 -12.87 -3.04 -16.54
N ALA A 432 -11.78 -3.74 -16.22
CA ALA A 432 -11.66 -5.18 -16.37
C ALA A 432 -12.40 -5.93 -15.24
N TRP A 433 -12.31 -5.44 -14.00
CA TRP A 433 -12.99 -5.98 -12.82
C TRP A 433 -14.52 -5.94 -12.95
N GLU A 434 -15.07 -4.80 -13.39
CA GLU A 434 -16.53 -4.64 -13.59
C GLU A 434 -17.12 -5.67 -14.56
N LYS A 435 -16.32 -6.18 -15.52
CA LYS A 435 -16.76 -7.23 -16.45
C LYS A 435 -16.89 -8.61 -15.79
N GLN A 436 -16.23 -8.83 -14.65
CA GLN A 436 -16.37 -10.07 -13.87
C GLN A 436 -17.74 -10.14 -13.19
N GLY A 437 -18.35 -8.99 -12.87
CA GLY A 437 -19.68 -8.92 -12.26
C GLY A 437 -19.73 -9.37 -10.80
N VAL A 438 -18.60 -9.29 -10.07
CA VAL A 438 -18.53 -9.59 -8.63
C VAL A 438 -18.69 -8.29 -7.85
N GLU A 439 -19.86 -8.07 -7.26
CA GLU A 439 -20.22 -6.81 -6.58
C GLU A 439 -19.95 -6.86 -5.06
N GLU A 440 -19.84 -8.05 -4.50
CA GLU A 440 -19.70 -8.33 -3.07
C GLU A 440 -18.27 -8.10 -2.56
N LEU A 441 -17.31 -7.89 -3.45
CA LEU A 441 -15.94 -7.51 -3.11
C LEU A 441 -15.74 -5.99 -3.29
N GLU A 442 -15.09 -5.38 -2.33
CA GLU A 442 -14.61 -4.01 -2.37
C GLU A 442 -13.09 -4.03 -2.61
N ILE A 443 -12.65 -3.33 -3.65
CA ILE A 443 -11.23 -3.15 -3.96
C ILE A 443 -10.86 -1.71 -3.64
N ARG A 444 -9.81 -1.52 -2.85
CA ARG A 444 -9.26 -0.20 -2.49
C ARG A 444 -7.85 -0.08 -3.02
N PHE A 445 -7.55 1.03 -3.68
CA PHE A 445 -6.22 1.33 -4.22
C PHE A 445 -5.52 2.39 -3.38
N TYR A 446 -4.22 2.21 -3.23
CA TYR A 446 -3.29 3.10 -2.57
C TYR A 446 -2.13 3.35 -3.52
N ASP A 447 -1.98 4.59 -3.98
CA ASP A 447 -0.96 4.98 -4.97
C ASP A 447 -0.08 6.14 -4.49
N ASN A 448 -0.16 6.47 -3.19
CA ASN A 448 0.50 7.60 -2.53
C ASN A 448 0.30 8.95 -3.24
N GLY A 449 -0.82 9.12 -3.96
CA GLY A 449 -1.13 10.36 -4.67
C GLY A 449 -0.61 10.42 -6.11
N TYR A 450 -0.07 9.32 -6.65
CA TYR A 450 0.41 9.25 -8.04
C TYR A 450 -0.64 9.75 -9.04
N THR A 451 -1.90 9.31 -8.94
CA THR A 451 -2.99 9.71 -9.86
C THR A 451 -3.23 11.21 -9.84
N ASN A 452 -3.17 11.82 -8.65
CA ASN A 452 -3.31 13.28 -8.50
C ASN A 452 -2.13 14.02 -9.13
N LEU A 453 -0.90 13.50 -8.95
CA LEU A 453 0.30 14.06 -9.55
C LEU A 453 0.29 13.94 -11.08
N GLN A 454 -0.08 12.78 -11.62
CA GLN A 454 -0.19 12.52 -13.05
C GLN A 454 -1.16 13.50 -13.71
N THR A 455 -2.35 13.68 -13.14
CA THR A 455 -3.35 14.65 -13.63
C THR A 455 -2.80 16.08 -13.64
N GLY A 456 -2.03 16.44 -12.60
CA GLY A 456 -1.31 17.71 -12.53
C GLY A 456 -0.25 17.87 -13.62
N LEU A 457 0.57 16.83 -13.86
CA LEU A 457 1.61 16.82 -14.89
C LEU A 457 1.02 16.89 -16.30
N GLU A 458 -0.08 16.19 -16.59
CA GLU A 458 -0.75 16.26 -17.88
C GLU A 458 -1.28 17.67 -18.19
N SER A 459 -1.88 18.31 -17.19
CA SER A 459 -2.32 19.70 -17.29
C SER A 459 -1.14 20.65 -17.58
N ARG A 460 0.03 20.41 -16.98
CA ARG A 460 1.25 21.18 -17.24
C ARG A 460 1.83 20.90 -18.62
N LYS A 461 1.80 19.64 -19.08
CA LYS A 461 2.22 19.24 -20.43
C LYS A 461 1.37 19.95 -21.48
N LEU A 462 0.07 20.06 -21.26
CA LEU A 462 -0.83 20.83 -22.14
C LEU A 462 -0.43 22.32 -22.18
N MET A 463 -0.19 22.96 -21.03
CA MET A 463 0.28 24.35 -20.99
C MET A 463 1.62 24.54 -21.71
N ALA A 464 2.57 23.61 -21.53
CA ALA A 464 3.86 23.63 -22.20
C ALA A 464 3.70 23.61 -23.73
N VAL A 465 2.83 22.73 -24.25
CA VAL A 465 2.49 22.66 -25.68
C VAL A 465 1.84 23.95 -26.17
N ILE A 466 0.90 24.51 -25.40
CA ILE A 466 0.23 25.78 -25.75
C ILE A 466 1.25 26.92 -25.87
N PHE A 467 2.17 27.06 -24.91
CA PHE A 467 3.20 28.09 -24.96
C PHE A 467 4.17 27.89 -26.12
N LEU A 468 4.57 26.66 -26.40
CA LEU A 468 5.48 26.33 -27.50
C LEU A 468 4.82 26.60 -28.87
N ALA A 469 3.58 26.14 -29.06
CA ALA A 469 2.81 26.39 -30.28
C ALA A 469 2.54 27.89 -30.48
N SER A 470 2.12 28.59 -29.43
CA SER A 470 1.87 30.04 -29.46
C SER A 470 3.16 30.82 -29.76
N GLY A 471 4.27 30.44 -29.13
CA GLY A 471 5.59 31.01 -29.36
C GLY A 471 6.05 30.85 -30.80
N CYS A 472 5.87 29.66 -31.40
CA CYS A 472 6.16 29.36 -32.80
C CYS A 472 5.31 30.20 -33.76
N ILE A 473 3.99 30.22 -33.56
CA ILE A 473 3.05 30.97 -34.41
C ILE A 473 3.37 32.47 -34.33
N LEU A 474 3.58 32.99 -33.12
CA LEU A 474 3.96 34.37 -32.88
C LEU A 474 5.29 34.70 -33.55
N ALA A 475 6.31 33.84 -33.44
CA ALA A 475 7.60 34.01 -34.11
C ALA A 475 7.42 34.16 -35.62
N LEU A 476 6.69 33.23 -36.25
CA LEU A 476 6.46 33.23 -37.69
C LEU A 476 5.72 34.49 -38.15
N MET A 477 4.65 34.87 -37.45
CA MET A 477 3.87 36.08 -37.79
C MET A 477 4.72 37.35 -37.68
N ILE A 478 5.44 37.52 -36.57
CA ILE A 478 6.28 38.71 -36.34
C ILE A 478 7.41 38.75 -37.37
N LEU A 479 8.12 37.63 -37.57
CA LEU A 479 9.25 37.58 -38.50
C LEU A 479 8.79 37.84 -39.94
N CYS A 480 7.67 37.27 -40.39
CA CYS A 480 7.10 37.55 -41.72
C CYS A 480 6.63 39.01 -41.84
N PHE A 481 5.90 39.53 -40.85
CA PHE A 481 5.37 40.89 -40.86
C PHE A 481 6.50 41.94 -40.87
N PHE A 482 7.50 41.77 -40.02
CA PHE A 482 8.63 42.68 -39.94
C PHE A 482 9.61 42.48 -41.08
N ALA A 483 9.88 41.27 -41.55
CA ALA A 483 10.66 41.08 -42.78
C ALA A 483 9.99 41.80 -43.96
N ASN A 484 8.68 41.64 -44.14
CA ASN A 484 7.94 42.33 -45.19
C ASN A 484 7.97 43.86 -45.01
N THR A 485 7.67 44.37 -43.82
CA THR A 485 7.58 45.81 -43.54
C THR A 485 8.96 46.49 -43.60
N PHE A 486 10.00 45.83 -43.10
CA PHE A 486 11.37 46.34 -43.10
C PHE A 486 11.97 46.34 -44.51
N ILE A 487 11.66 45.33 -45.33
CA ILE A 487 12.11 45.26 -46.73
C ILE A 487 11.31 46.20 -47.63
N THR A 488 9.98 46.20 -47.51
CA THR A 488 9.09 47.08 -48.29
C THR A 488 9.33 48.55 -47.95
N GLY A 489 9.51 48.88 -46.66
CA GLY A 489 9.88 50.22 -46.20
C GLY A 489 11.29 50.68 -46.59
N GLN A 490 12.07 49.87 -47.31
CA GLN A 490 13.42 50.21 -47.78
C GLN A 490 13.57 50.10 -49.31
N ARG A 491 12.47 49.91 -50.06
CA ARG A 491 12.49 49.79 -51.54
C ARG A 491 13.21 50.95 -52.24
N GLN A 492 12.96 52.21 -51.82
CA GLN A 492 13.67 53.39 -52.34
C GLN A 492 15.18 53.30 -52.14
N ARG A 493 15.62 52.89 -50.94
CA ARG A 493 17.03 52.74 -50.61
C ARG A 493 17.68 51.59 -51.38
N ILE A 494 16.97 50.45 -51.53
CA ILE A 494 17.42 49.31 -52.34
C ILE A 494 17.65 49.75 -53.79
N ALA A 495 16.72 50.51 -54.37
CA ALA A 495 16.86 51.03 -55.73
C ALA A 495 18.03 52.01 -55.87
N VAL A 496 18.16 52.98 -54.96
CA VAL A 496 19.25 53.97 -54.97
C VAL A 496 20.62 53.31 -54.75
N GLU A 497 20.78 52.40 -53.79
CA GLU A 497 22.04 51.69 -53.54
C GLU A 497 22.45 50.82 -54.74
N ARG A 498 21.49 50.22 -55.45
CA ARG A 498 21.75 49.45 -56.68
C ARG A 498 22.13 50.34 -57.87
N LEU A 499 21.51 51.53 -58.00
CA LEU A 499 21.88 52.51 -59.02
C LEU A 499 23.28 53.11 -58.77
N LEU A 500 23.70 53.18 -57.50
CA LEU A 500 25.06 53.59 -57.09
C LEU A 500 26.11 52.48 -57.21
N GLY A 501 25.76 51.33 -57.81
CA GLY A 501 26.71 50.27 -58.15
C GLY A 501 26.96 49.21 -57.07
N ARG A 502 26.17 49.16 -55.99
CA ARG A 502 26.28 48.05 -55.01
C ARG A 502 25.74 46.74 -55.60
N THR A 503 26.44 45.64 -55.30
CA THR A 503 25.99 44.29 -55.67
C THR A 503 24.75 43.87 -54.86
N LYS A 504 23.96 42.93 -55.41
CA LYS A 504 22.76 42.38 -54.74
C LYS A 504 23.07 41.83 -53.34
N GLY A 505 24.21 41.14 -53.18
CA GLY A 505 24.65 40.59 -51.89
C GLY A 505 25.04 41.64 -50.86
N GLN A 506 25.75 42.70 -51.28
CA GLN A 506 26.12 43.80 -50.37
C GLN A 506 24.91 44.60 -49.89
N CYS A 507 23.90 44.77 -50.74
CA CYS A 507 22.64 45.42 -50.38
C CYS A 507 21.81 44.55 -49.41
N ALA A 508 21.68 43.25 -49.70
CA ALA A 508 21.01 42.28 -48.82
C ALA A 508 21.63 42.28 -47.41
N PHE A 509 22.96 42.15 -47.35
CA PHE A 509 23.70 42.08 -46.09
C PHE A 509 23.53 43.38 -45.28
N SER A 510 23.68 44.55 -45.91
CA SER A 510 23.58 45.83 -45.21
C SER A 510 22.18 46.12 -44.65
N LEU A 511 21.12 45.58 -45.25
CA LEU A 511 19.73 45.79 -44.81
C LEU A 511 19.31 44.78 -43.75
N LEU A 512 19.64 43.50 -43.95
CA LEU A 512 19.28 42.44 -43.00
C LEU A 512 20.06 42.52 -41.69
N THR A 513 21.24 43.15 -41.68
CA THR A 513 22.04 43.30 -40.44
C THR A 513 21.25 43.98 -39.32
N GLY A 514 20.44 45.01 -39.62
CA GLY A 514 19.63 45.69 -38.59
C GLY A 514 18.47 44.84 -38.07
N PHE A 515 17.83 44.09 -38.97
CA PHE A 515 16.77 43.14 -38.64
C PHE A 515 17.29 41.99 -37.75
N PHE A 516 18.43 41.39 -38.12
CA PHE A 516 19.05 40.33 -37.34
C PHE A 516 19.57 40.82 -35.99
N LEU A 517 20.09 42.05 -35.91
CA LEU A 517 20.55 42.61 -34.64
C LEU A 517 19.38 42.80 -33.66
N LEU A 518 18.25 43.33 -34.13
CA LEU A 518 17.05 43.46 -33.29
C LEU A 518 16.48 42.09 -32.91
N ALA A 519 16.45 41.14 -33.84
CA ALA A 519 16.01 39.77 -33.56
C ALA A 519 16.92 39.12 -32.51
N ALA A 520 18.24 39.25 -32.62
CA ALA A 520 19.20 38.73 -31.64
C ALA A 520 19.02 39.34 -30.26
N LEU A 521 18.86 40.67 -30.15
CA LEU A 521 18.66 41.33 -28.87
C LEU A 521 17.33 40.94 -28.22
N GLY A 522 16.24 40.91 -29.01
CA GLY A 522 14.93 40.48 -28.53
C GLY A 522 14.95 39.03 -28.06
N THR A 523 15.53 38.14 -28.87
CA THR A 523 15.67 36.71 -28.55
C THR A 523 16.48 36.51 -27.28
N ALA A 524 17.63 37.16 -27.14
CA ALA A 524 18.47 37.02 -25.94
C ALA A 524 17.73 37.49 -24.67
N ALA A 525 17.04 38.63 -24.72
CA ALA A 525 16.25 39.12 -23.60
C ALA A 525 15.07 38.17 -23.27
N GLY A 526 14.38 37.69 -24.29
CA GLY A 526 13.26 36.76 -24.14
C GLY A 526 13.68 35.41 -23.58
N CYS A 527 14.80 34.84 -24.06
CA CYS A 527 15.36 33.60 -23.54
C CYS A 527 15.75 33.73 -22.06
N GLY A 528 16.40 34.84 -21.68
CA GLY A 528 16.76 35.09 -20.28
C GLY A 528 15.54 35.20 -19.37
N ALA A 529 14.52 35.97 -19.78
CA ALA A 529 13.28 36.11 -19.03
C ALA A 529 12.48 34.79 -18.97
N GLY A 530 12.47 34.02 -20.07
CA GLY A 530 11.76 32.74 -20.15
C GLY A 530 12.38 31.69 -19.22
N ARG A 531 13.71 31.65 -19.16
CA ARG A 531 14.44 30.80 -18.21
C ARG A 531 14.12 31.17 -16.77
N MET A 532 14.20 32.46 -16.41
CA MET A 532 13.87 32.90 -15.04
C MET A 532 12.42 32.61 -14.65
N ALA A 533 11.48 32.71 -15.59
CA ALA A 533 10.10 32.36 -15.35
C ALA A 533 9.89 30.84 -15.19
N ALA A 534 10.62 30.03 -15.95
CA ALA A 534 10.61 28.57 -15.79
C ALA A 534 11.18 28.18 -14.42
N ASP A 535 12.34 28.73 -14.03
CA ASP A 535 12.95 28.47 -12.72
C ASP A 535 11.99 28.85 -11.57
N ARG A 536 11.31 29.99 -11.66
CA ARG A 536 10.29 30.39 -10.66
C ARG A 536 9.03 29.51 -10.66
N ALA A 537 8.63 29.00 -11.82
CA ALA A 537 7.49 28.10 -11.92
C ALA A 537 7.80 26.76 -11.22
N VAL A 538 9.05 26.30 -11.28
CA VAL A 538 9.52 25.12 -10.51
C VAL A 538 9.49 25.42 -9.01
N GLU A 539 10.12 26.51 -8.56
CA GLU A 539 10.17 26.89 -7.14
C GLU A 539 8.76 27.04 -6.51
N ALA A 540 7.82 27.64 -7.23
CA ALA A 540 6.44 27.78 -6.76
C ALA A 540 5.69 26.44 -6.69
N THR A 541 6.11 25.47 -7.50
CA THR A 541 5.51 24.14 -7.53
C THR A 541 6.01 23.29 -6.37
N GLU A 542 7.30 23.36 -6.03
CA GLU A 542 7.88 22.69 -4.86
C GLU A 542 7.18 23.10 -3.56
N GLN A 543 6.86 24.39 -3.40
CA GLN A 543 6.13 24.90 -2.23
C GLN A 543 4.65 24.48 -2.13
N THR A 544 4.09 23.88 -3.17
CA THR A 544 2.67 23.42 -3.19
C THR A 544 2.53 21.91 -3.19
N MET A 545 3.65 21.17 -3.21
CA MET A 545 3.67 19.71 -3.10
C MET A 545 3.98 19.23 -1.66
N GLU A 546 3.54 19.96 -0.63
CA GLU A 546 3.42 19.36 0.71
C GLU A 546 2.37 18.25 0.61
N PHE A 547 2.81 17.00 0.73
CA PHE A 547 1.95 15.83 0.64
C PHE A 547 0.96 15.81 1.80
N ASP A 548 -0.32 15.64 1.47
CA ASP A 548 -1.36 15.35 2.44
C ASP A 548 -1.36 13.83 2.67
N GLU A 549 -0.63 13.37 3.69
CA GLU A 549 -0.66 11.97 4.18
C GLU A 549 -2.02 11.62 4.85
N ALA A 550 -3.01 12.53 4.84
CA ALA A 550 -4.25 12.45 5.59
C ALA A 550 -5.32 11.46 5.06
N PHE A 551 -4.90 10.31 4.56
CA PHE A 551 -5.72 9.10 4.68
C PHE A 551 -5.22 8.13 5.75
N SER A 552 -4.14 8.44 6.47
CA SER A 552 -3.78 7.75 7.71
C SER A 552 -4.57 8.32 8.89
N SER A 553 -5.76 7.75 9.16
CA SER A 553 -6.49 8.05 10.39
C SER A 553 -5.93 7.26 11.58
N ALA A 554 -4.75 7.67 12.06
CA ALA A 554 -4.28 7.33 13.40
C ALA A 554 -3.28 8.38 13.90
N VAL A 555 -3.77 9.34 14.67
CA VAL A 555 -2.97 10.30 15.43
C VAL A 555 -2.06 9.56 16.42
N ILE A 556 -0.73 9.66 16.27
CA ILE A 556 0.19 9.87 17.41
C ILE A 556 1.28 10.86 17.01
N ALA A 557 1.48 11.81 17.92
CA ALA A 557 2.40 12.93 17.84
C ALA A 557 3.88 12.52 17.83
N GLN A 558 4.67 13.33 17.13
CA GLN A 558 6.14 13.45 17.21
C GLN A 558 6.93 12.19 16.83
N ALA A 559 7.03 11.96 15.52
CA ALA A 559 8.31 11.62 14.90
C ALA A 559 8.41 12.49 13.66
N ASP A 560 9.59 13.04 13.38
CA ASP A 560 9.85 13.86 12.20
C ASP A 560 9.29 13.13 10.98
N THR A 561 8.23 13.68 10.38
CA THR A 561 7.83 13.32 9.03
C THR A 561 9.04 13.67 8.18
N GLU A 562 9.84 12.67 7.81
CA GLU A 562 10.71 12.83 6.65
C GLU A 562 9.74 13.08 5.50
N GLU A 563 9.50 14.37 5.22
CA GLU A 563 9.04 14.80 3.92
C GLU A 563 9.86 13.99 2.94
N ILE A 564 9.18 13.20 2.09
CA ILE A 564 9.82 12.71 0.89
C ILE A 564 10.24 14.00 0.17
N GLU A 565 11.49 14.41 0.36
CA GLU A 565 12.17 15.39 -0.47
C GLU A 565 12.22 14.71 -1.84
N ILE A 566 11.11 14.80 -2.55
CA ILE A 566 11.10 14.58 -3.99
C ILE A 566 12.14 15.55 -4.49
N SER A 567 13.22 15.01 -5.01
CA SER A 567 14.31 15.76 -5.60
C SER A 567 13.88 16.43 -6.91
N GLY A 568 12.78 17.19 -6.90
CA GLY A 568 12.63 18.36 -7.75
C GLY A 568 13.74 19.39 -7.44
N ALA A 569 14.30 19.31 -6.23
CA ALA A 569 15.43 20.09 -5.69
C ALA A 569 16.72 19.94 -6.52
N GLY A 570 16.71 20.47 -7.75
CA GLY A 570 17.88 20.46 -8.63
C GLY A 570 17.60 20.68 -10.11
N GLN A 571 16.38 20.44 -10.59
CA GLN A 571 16.07 20.59 -12.02
C GLN A 571 15.84 22.06 -12.40
N LYS A 572 16.93 22.83 -12.42
CA LYS A 572 16.96 24.14 -13.08
C LYS A 572 16.65 23.93 -14.56
N ALA A 573 15.94 24.89 -15.17
CA ALA A 573 15.75 24.88 -16.61
C ALA A 573 17.11 24.70 -17.30
N ASP A 574 17.27 23.67 -18.12
CA ASP A 574 18.54 23.40 -18.78
C ASP A 574 18.97 24.63 -19.62
N ALA A 575 20.25 24.99 -19.55
CA ALA A 575 20.78 26.05 -20.40
C ALA A 575 20.70 25.68 -21.89
N GLY A 576 20.74 24.38 -22.21
CA GLY A 576 20.59 23.85 -23.55
C GLY A 576 19.23 24.16 -24.18
N THR A 577 18.12 24.08 -23.44
CA THR A 577 16.77 24.38 -23.98
C THR A 577 16.63 25.85 -24.39
N ALA A 578 17.10 26.77 -23.53
CA ALA A 578 17.09 28.21 -23.81
C ALA A 578 17.96 28.58 -25.03
N VAL A 579 19.16 27.99 -25.12
CA VAL A 579 20.08 28.18 -26.25
C VAL A 579 19.49 27.59 -27.54
N GLY A 580 18.91 26.39 -27.47
CA GLY A 580 18.29 25.70 -28.59
C GLY A 580 17.11 26.50 -29.18
N ALA A 581 16.19 26.96 -28.33
CA ALA A 581 15.07 27.81 -28.75
C ALA A 581 15.55 29.13 -29.36
N GLY A 582 16.56 29.77 -28.76
CA GLY A 582 17.15 31.01 -29.28
C GLY A 582 17.82 30.83 -30.65
N ILE A 583 18.61 29.77 -30.82
CA ILE A 583 19.23 29.42 -32.11
C ILE A 583 18.14 29.13 -33.15
N GLY A 584 17.12 28.34 -32.80
CA GLY A 584 16.01 28.02 -33.69
C GLY A 584 15.27 29.26 -34.19
N LEU A 585 14.98 30.22 -33.29
CA LEU A 585 14.33 31.47 -33.64
C LEU A 585 15.20 32.35 -34.56
N LEU A 586 16.51 32.40 -34.31
CA LEU A 586 17.45 33.16 -35.14
C LEU A 586 17.65 32.53 -36.52
N LEU A 587 17.74 31.20 -36.61
CA LEU A 587 17.78 30.50 -37.89
C LEU A 587 16.50 30.75 -38.70
N THR A 588 15.34 30.72 -38.03
CA THR A 588 14.05 31.04 -38.65
C THR A 588 14.02 32.49 -39.15
N ALA A 589 14.55 33.44 -38.38
CA ALA A 589 14.69 34.83 -38.79
C ALA A 589 15.59 34.98 -40.02
N VAL A 590 16.71 34.24 -40.08
CA VAL A 590 17.62 34.22 -41.25
C VAL A 590 16.93 33.66 -42.48
N LEU A 591 16.20 32.55 -42.35
CA LEU A 591 15.46 31.93 -43.45
C LEU A 591 14.38 32.87 -44.01
N ILE A 592 13.52 33.41 -43.14
CA ILE A 592 12.44 34.32 -43.54
C ILE A 592 13.01 35.62 -44.13
N GLY A 593 13.96 36.25 -43.43
CA GLY A 593 14.59 37.49 -43.89
C GLY A 593 15.28 37.35 -45.24
N SER A 594 16.01 36.24 -45.44
CA SER A 594 16.69 35.95 -46.72
C SER A 594 15.69 35.64 -47.83
N GLY A 595 14.60 34.93 -47.54
CA GLY A 595 13.54 34.63 -48.49
C GLY A 595 12.85 35.89 -49.04
N PHE A 596 12.37 36.76 -48.14
CA PHE A 596 11.75 38.03 -48.53
C PHE A 596 12.75 38.96 -49.25
N MET A 597 14.02 39.00 -48.81
CA MET A 597 15.05 39.81 -49.47
C MET A 597 15.38 39.28 -50.88
N GLY A 598 15.44 37.96 -51.04
CA GLY A 598 15.64 37.31 -52.33
C GLY A 598 14.52 37.65 -53.32
N GLN A 599 13.27 37.69 -52.87
CA GLN A 599 12.15 38.14 -53.70
C GLN A 599 12.27 39.63 -54.08
N ALA A 600 12.61 40.51 -53.13
CA ALA A 600 12.77 41.94 -53.40
C ALA A 600 13.91 42.25 -54.39
N LEU A 601 15.02 41.49 -54.33
CA LEU A 601 16.20 41.69 -55.20
C LEU A 601 16.06 41.09 -56.61
N ARG A 602 14.99 40.32 -56.88
CA ARG A 602 14.64 39.85 -58.23
C ARG A 602 14.07 40.96 -59.10
N LYS A 603 13.40 41.97 -58.52
CA LYS A 603 12.86 43.12 -59.24
C LYS A 603 13.97 44.05 -59.77
N GLU A 604 13.76 44.71 -60.90
CA GLU A 604 14.72 45.70 -61.44
C GLU A 604 14.64 47.04 -60.69
N PRO A 605 15.75 47.81 -60.55
CA PRO A 605 15.76 49.06 -59.78
C PRO A 605 14.73 50.11 -60.24
N LEU A 606 14.47 50.18 -61.55
CA LEU A 606 13.49 51.09 -62.13
C LEU A 606 12.04 50.65 -61.88
N GLN A 607 11.77 49.34 -61.89
CA GLN A 607 10.45 48.79 -61.52
C GLN A 607 10.14 49.02 -60.04
N ILE A 608 11.16 48.91 -59.16
CA ILE A 608 11.00 49.18 -57.73
C ILE A 608 10.62 50.64 -57.47
N LEU A 609 11.19 51.59 -58.24
CA LEU A 609 10.90 53.03 -58.12
C LEU A 609 9.54 53.39 -58.72
N GLY A 610 9.14 52.77 -59.84
CA GLY A 610 7.82 52.98 -60.45
C GLY A 610 6.66 52.51 -59.56
N GLU A 611 6.82 51.38 -58.85
CA GLU A 611 5.84 50.88 -57.86
C GLU A 611 5.70 51.75 -56.59
N LEU A 612 6.52 52.80 -56.42
CA LEU A 612 6.47 53.72 -55.27
C LEU A 612 5.81 55.06 -55.61
N GLU A 613 5.62 55.35 -56.91
CA GLU A 613 4.98 56.57 -57.42
C GLU A 613 3.48 56.39 -57.70
N GLU A 614 2.99 55.14 -57.74
CA GLU A 614 1.58 54.75 -57.58
C GLU A 614 1.24 54.55 -56.09
#